data_AF-A0A966NC58-F1
#
_entry.id   AF-A0A966NC58-F1
#
_cell.length_a   1.000
_cell.length_b   1.000
_cell.length_c   1.000
_cell.angle_alpha   90.00
_cell.angle_beta   90.00
_cell.angle_gamma   90.00
#
_symmetry.space_group_name_H-M   'P 1'
#
loop_
_entity.id
_entity.type
_entity.pdbx_description
1 polymer ?
#
loop_
_entity_poly.entity_id
_entity_poly.type
_entity_poly.pdbx_seq_one_letter_code
_entity_poly.pdbx_strand_id
1 'polypeptide(L)'
;MRGPHNILRLIRTGATLERTGAMPVILNALDAPRTLKFAARFIVWPFQFLGRRGDQSLPPAPRALTAMGPAYIKFGQILSTRPDVVGPELAEQLRVLQDRLPPFS
;
A
#
# COMPACT_ATOMS: atom_id res chain seq x y z
N MET A 1 3.67 -22.48 17.47
CA MET A 1 2.81 -21.55 16.70
C MET A 1 3.34 -20.14 16.89
N ARG A 2 3.86 -19.49 15.85
CA ARG A 2 4.58 -18.20 15.94
C ARG A 2 3.60 -17.03 16.16
N GLY A 3 3.19 -16.86 17.42
CA GLY A 3 2.80 -15.67 18.19
C GLY A 3 2.03 -14.45 17.59
N PRO A 4 1.56 -13.54 18.46
CA PRO A 4 0.77 -12.34 18.13
C PRO A 4 1.49 -11.32 17.21
N HIS A 5 2.79 -11.50 16.96
CA HIS A 5 3.62 -10.59 16.18
C HIS A 5 3.20 -10.50 14.70
N ASN A 6 2.68 -11.60 14.13
CA ASN A 6 2.20 -11.61 12.75
C ASN A 6 0.91 -10.78 12.59
N ILE A 7 0.04 -10.81 13.60
CA ILE A 7 -1.21 -10.05 13.61
C ILE A 7 -0.92 -8.56 13.72
N LEU A 8 -0.01 -8.16 14.62
CA LEU A 8 0.42 -6.77 14.75
C LEU A 8 1.04 -6.24 13.45
N ARG A 9 1.82 -7.07 12.75
CA ARG A 9 2.37 -6.71 11.43
C ARG A 9 1.27 -6.48 10.41
N LEU A 10 0.25 -7.35 10.36
CA LEU A 10 -0.87 -7.22 9.44
C LEU A 10 -1.69 -5.94 9.72
N ILE A 11 -2.00 -5.66 10.98
CA ILE A 11 -2.69 -4.43 11.41
C ILE A 11 -1.87 -3.22 10.97
N ARG A 12 -0.55 -3.23 11.19
CA ARG A 12 0.34 -2.13 10.81
C ARG A 12 0.39 -1.92 9.29
N THR A 13 0.40 -2.99 8.51
CA THR A 13 0.33 -2.93 7.05
C THR A 13 -0.97 -2.28 6.61
N GLY A 14 -2.12 -2.76 7.08
CA GLY A 14 -3.42 -2.16 6.77
C GLY A 14 -3.49 -0.69 7.18
N ALA A 15 -3.05 -0.36 8.40
CA ALA A 15 -2.98 0.99 8.91
C ALA A 15 -2.08 1.91 8.07
N THR A 16 -0.97 1.38 7.54
CA THR A 16 -0.09 2.13 6.64
C THR A 16 -0.80 2.40 5.32
N LEU A 17 -1.48 1.41 4.73
CA LEU A 17 -2.25 1.60 3.49
C LEU A 17 -3.34 2.68 3.64
N GLU A 18 -4.07 2.73 4.76
CA GLU A 18 -5.06 3.78 4.99
C GLU A 18 -4.39 5.14 5.24
N ARG A 19 -3.34 5.18 6.06
CA ARG A 19 -2.63 6.43 6.41
C ARG A 19 -1.94 7.07 5.22
N THR A 20 -1.46 6.27 4.27
CA THR A 20 -0.87 6.75 3.01
C THR A 20 -1.91 6.89 1.90
N GLY A 21 -3.20 6.71 2.17
CA GLY A 21 -4.26 6.79 1.16
C GLY A 21 -4.18 5.76 0.05
N ALA A 22 -3.36 4.71 0.19
CA ALA A 22 -3.23 3.64 -0.79
C ALA A 22 -4.44 2.69 -0.78
N MET A 23 -5.11 2.55 0.37
CA MET A 23 -6.28 1.68 0.54
C MET A 23 -7.37 1.93 -0.52
N PRO A 24 -7.87 3.16 -0.77
CA PRO A 24 -8.86 3.39 -1.82
C PRO A 24 -8.34 3.05 -3.23
N VAL A 25 -7.06 3.33 -3.53
CA VAL A 25 -6.45 3.00 -4.84
C VAL A 25 -6.45 1.49 -5.06
N ILE A 26 -6.01 0.72 -4.06
CA ILE A 26 -5.98 -0.75 -4.12
C ILE A 26 -7.39 -1.33 -4.25
N LEU A 27 -8.35 -0.82 -3.49
CA LEU A 27 -9.72 -1.30 -3.55
C LEU A 27 -10.43 -0.93 -4.87
N ASN A 28 -10.05 0.18 -5.49
CA ASN A 28 -10.51 0.53 -6.84
C ASN A 28 -9.89 -0.41 -7.88
N ALA A 29 -8.58 -0.66 -7.78
CA ALA A 29 -7.86 -1.61 -8.64
C ALA A 29 -8.43 -3.03 -8.62
N LEU A 30 -8.98 -3.47 -7.48
CA LEU A 30 -9.61 -4.79 -7.32
C LEU A 30 -11.10 -4.81 -7.69
N ASP A 31 -11.65 -3.75 -8.28
CA ASP A 31 -13.07 -3.59 -8.58
C ASP A 31 -13.99 -3.88 -7.37
N ALA A 32 -13.54 -3.52 -6.17
CA ALA A 32 -14.26 -3.84 -4.95
C ALA A 32 -15.61 -3.09 -4.89
N PRO A 33 -16.70 -3.75 -4.42
CA PRO A 33 -17.99 -3.09 -4.25
C PRO A 33 -17.90 -1.99 -3.19
N ARG A 34 -18.73 -0.95 -3.32
CA ARG A 34 -18.72 0.22 -2.41
C ARG A 34 -18.82 -0.17 -0.93
N THR A 35 -19.63 -1.17 -0.62
CA THR A 35 -19.81 -1.70 0.74
C THR A 35 -18.51 -2.25 1.31
N LEU A 36 -17.75 -3.02 0.53
CA LEU A 36 -16.46 -3.55 0.95
C LEU A 36 -15.44 -2.42 1.16
N LYS A 37 -15.49 -1.38 0.31
CA LYS A 37 -14.62 -0.20 0.46
C LYS A 37 -14.85 0.51 1.79
N PHE A 38 -16.10 0.79 2.14
CA PHE A 38 -16.43 1.42 3.40
C PHE A 38 -16.12 0.52 4.60
N ALA A 39 -16.45 -0.76 4.53
CA ALA A 39 -16.19 -1.71 5.60
C ALA A 39 -14.69 -1.84 5.91
N ALA A 40 -13.85 -2.06 4.87
CA ALA A 40 -12.41 -2.18 5.04
C ALA A 40 -11.80 -0.93 5.69
N ARG A 41 -12.22 0.26 5.24
CA ARG A 41 -11.75 1.52 5.80
C ARG A 41 -12.21 1.73 7.22
N PHE A 42 -13.47 1.44 7.54
CA PHE A 42 -14.01 1.58 8.89
C PHE A 42 -13.27 0.68 9.90
N ILE A 43 -12.91 -0.54 9.48
CA ILE A 43 -12.15 -1.49 10.31
C ILE A 43 -10.73 -0.99 10.56
N VAL A 44 -10.06 -0.42 9.54
CA VAL A 44 -8.66 0.00 9.63
C VAL A 44 -8.49 1.40 10.24
N TRP A 45 -9.46 2.28 10.05
CA TRP A 45 -9.46 3.67 10.52
C TRP A 45 -9.05 3.86 11.99
N PRO A 46 -9.55 3.09 12.98
CA PRO A 46 -9.13 3.25 14.37
C PRO A 46 -7.64 2.93 14.56
N PHE A 47 -7.06 2.08 13.71
CA PHE A 47 -5.65 1.68 13.78
C PHE A 47 -4.72 2.53 12.92
N GLN A 48 -5.23 3.53 12.20
CA GLN A 48 -4.44 4.34 11.26
C GLN A 48 -3.24 5.03 11.92
N PHE A 49 -3.24 5.24 13.24
CA PHE A 49 -2.14 5.86 13.97
C PHE A 49 -0.92 4.92 14.11
N LEU A 50 -1.10 3.60 14.02
CA LEU A 50 -0.01 2.62 13.99
C LEU A 50 0.73 2.60 12.65
N GLY A 51 0.06 3.08 11.59
CA GLY A 51 0.59 3.16 10.24
C GLY A 51 1.70 4.20 10.10
N ARG A 52 2.55 4.03 9.09
CA ARG A 52 3.57 5.03 8.74
C ARG A 52 3.03 6.02 7.72
N ARG A 53 3.40 7.30 7.81
CA ARG A 53 2.96 8.33 6.85
C ARG A 53 3.65 8.21 5.50
N GLY A 54 4.87 7.69 5.46
CA GLY A 54 5.70 7.66 4.25
C GLY A 54 6.06 9.06 3.76
N ASP A 55 6.69 9.12 2.59
CA ASP A 55 6.99 10.37 1.90
C ASP A 55 5.75 10.90 1.16
N GLN A 56 5.31 12.11 1.49
CA GLN A 56 4.14 12.75 0.90
C GLN A 56 4.36 13.24 -0.54
N SER A 57 5.61 13.28 -1.01
CA SER A 57 5.93 13.61 -2.40
C SER A 57 5.55 12.48 -3.37
N LEU A 58 5.38 11.26 -2.85
CA LEU A 58 5.04 10.08 -3.64
C LEU A 58 3.52 9.88 -3.74
N PRO A 59 3.04 9.31 -4.86
CA PRO A 59 1.66 8.85 -4.97
C PRO A 59 1.28 7.86 -3.85
N PRO A 60 -0.02 7.69 -3.55
CA PRO A 60 -0.47 6.90 -2.42
C PRO A 60 0.10 5.47 -2.34
N ALA A 61 0.08 4.72 -3.45
CA ALA A 61 0.59 3.35 -3.51
C ALA A 61 2.11 3.24 -3.29
N PRO A 62 2.98 3.92 -4.06
CA PRO A 62 4.43 3.89 -3.82
C PRO A 62 4.81 4.43 -2.45
N ARG A 63 4.13 5.46 -1.94
CA ARG A 63 4.29 5.98 -0.57
C ARG A 63 4.08 4.91 0.50
N ALA A 64 3.08 4.04 0.30
CA ALA A 64 2.82 2.94 1.23
C ALA A 64 3.94 1.90 1.20
N LEU A 65 4.34 1.49 0.00
CA LEU A 65 5.34 0.43 -0.19
C LEU A 65 6.72 0.87 0.30
N THR A 66 7.13 2.11 0.04
CA THR A 66 8.39 2.67 0.58
C THR A 66 8.37 2.74 2.11
N ALA A 67 7.24 3.15 2.70
CA ALA A 67 7.07 3.18 4.16
C ALA A 67 7.10 1.78 4.81
N MET A 68 6.72 0.74 4.08
CA MET A 68 6.75 -0.64 4.56
C MET A 68 8.13 -1.31 4.39
N GLY A 69 8.96 -0.81 3.47
CA GLY A 69 10.38 -1.15 3.35
C GLY A 69 10.76 -1.89 2.06
N PRO A 70 12.04 -2.30 1.92
CA PRO A 70 12.63 -2.73 0.64
C PRO A 70 11.93 -3.92 -0.03
N ALA A 71 11.41 -4.88 0.75
CA ALA A 71 10.67 -6.02 0.19
C ALA A 71 9.37 -5.60 -0.51
N TYR A 72 8.66 -4.61 0.05
CA TYR A 72 7.42 -4.07 -0.52
C TYR A 72 7.70 -3.20 -1.74
N ILE A 73 8.84 -2.50 -1.77
CA ILE A 73 9.30 -1.75 -2.95
C ILE A 73 9.49 -2.70 -4.13
N LYS A 74 10.25 -3.79 -3.95
CA LYS A 74 10.47 -4.80 -5.00
C LYS A 74 9.17 -5.42 -5.49
N PHE A 75 8.25 -5.71 -4.56
CA PHE A 75 6.92 -6.18 -4.93
C PHE A 75 6.16 -5.17 -5.79
N GLY A 76 6.18 -3.88 -5.44
CA GLY A 76 5.60 -2.81 -6.25
C GLY A 76 6.20 -2.71 -7.65
N GLN A 77 7.52 -2.88 -7.78
CA GLN A 77 8.22 -2.86 -9.08
C GLN A 77 7.83 -4.01 -9.99
N ILE A 78 7.52 -5.19 -9.43
CA ILE A 78 7.01 -6.33 -10.18
C ILE A 78 5.55 -6.06 -10.60
N LEU A 79 4.74 -5.51 -9.70
CA LEU A 79 3.34 -5.20 -10.00
C LEU A 79 3.17 -4.07 -11.03
N SER A 80 4.08 -3.09 -11.08
CA SER A 80 4.02 -2.00 -12.04
C SER A 80 4.18 -2.44 -13.49
N THR A 81 4.75 -3.63 -13.74
CA THR A 81 4.86 -4.20 -15.09
C THR A 81 3.65 -5.07 -15.47
N ARG A 82 2.71 -5.27 -14.55
CA ARG A 82 1.52 -6.14 -14.69
C ARG A 82 0.22 -5.36 -14.50
N PRO A 83 -0.10 -4.39 -15.38
CA PRO A 83 -1.35 -3.62 -15.31
C PRO A 83 -2.61 -4.49 -15.46
N ASP A 84 -2.47 -5.69 -16.02
CA ASP A 84 -3.51 -6.71 -16.09
C ASP A 84 -3.92 -7.25 -14.70
N VAL A 85 -3.02 -7.20 -13.71
CA VAL A 85 -3.26 -7.73 -12.35
C VAL A 85 -3.74 -6.66 -11.38
N VAL A 86 -3.15 -5.46 -11.47
CA VAL A 86 -3.39 -4.38 -10.50
C VAL A 86 -4.21 -3.22 -11.06
N GLY A 87 -4.61 -3.29 -12.33
CA GLY A 87 -5.28 -2.21 -13.01
C GLY A 87 -4.32 -1.10 -13.46
N PRO A 88 -4.71 -0.31 -14.48
CA PRO A 88 -3.84 0.67 -15.11
C PRO A 88 -3.47 1.83 -14.18
N GLU A 89 -4.41 2.29 -13.34
CA GLU A 89 -4.19 3.43 -12.42
C GLU A 89 -3.13 3.09 -11.36
N LEU A 90 -3.24 1.92 -10.72
CA LEU A 90 -2.29 1.49 -9.70
C LEU A 90 -0.93 1.14 -10.33
N ALA A 91 -0.91 0.49 -11.50
CA ALA A 91 0.33 0.22 -12.21
C ALA A 91 1.11 1.51 -12.51
N GLU A 92 0.43 2.55 -13.00
CA GLU A 92 1.05 3.84 -13.29
C GLU A 92 1.61 4.52 -12.03
N GLN A 93 0.89 4.50 -10.91
CA GLN A 93 1.43 5.01 -9.64
C GLN A 93 2.68 4.25 -9.20
N LEU A 94 2.73 2.93 -9.42
CA LEU A 94 3.84 2.08 -9.01
C LEU A 94 5.08 2.25 -9.91
N ARG A 95 4.95 2.75 -11.14
CA ARG A 95 6.10 3.05 -12.02
C ARG A 95 7.09 4.04 -11.41
N VAL A 96 6.63 4.92 -10.52
CA VAL A 96 7.51 5.83 -9.75
C VAL A 96 8.59 5.06 -8.96
N LEU A 97 8.31 3.81 -8.55
CA LEU A 97 9.29 2.95 -7.87
C LEU A 97 10.38 2.40 -8.80
N GLN A 98 10.17 2.44 -10.11
CA GLN A 98 11.18 2.07 -11.10
C GLN A 98 12.05 3.28 -11.43
N ASP A 99 11.44 4.46 -11.58
CA ASP A 99 12.11 5.66 -12.10
C ASP A 99 12.86 6.49 -11.03
N ARG A 100 12.47 6.41 -9.75
CA ARG A 100 12.92 7.37 -8.71
C ARG A 100 13.26 6.75 -7.35
N LEU A 101 13.99 5.64 -7.32
CA LEU A 101 14.62 5.24 -6.05
C LEU A 101 15.99 5.90 -5.94
N PRO A 102 16.19 6.86 -5.00
CA PRO A 102 17.55 7.24 -4.64
C PRO A 102 18.29 5.97 -4.18
N PRO A 103 19.60 5.85 -4.50
CA PRO A 103 20.37 4.67 -4.14
C PRO A 103 20.27 4.43 -2.63
N PHE A 104 20.03 3.17 -2.25
CA PHE A 104 19.98 2.76 -0.85
C PHE A 104 21.37 2.97 -0.23
N SER A 105 21.47 3.85 0.78
CA SER A 105 22.64 4.00 1.65
C SER A 105 22.48 3.23 2.96
#